data_AF-A0A2N8U5W7-F1
#
_entry.id   AF-A0A2N8U5W7-F1
#
_cell.length_a   1.000
_cell.length_b   1.000
_cell.length_c   1.000
_cell.angle_alpha   90.00
_cell.angle_beta   90.00
_cell.angle_gamma   90.00
#
_symmetry.space_group_name_H-M   'P 1'
#
loop_
_entity.id
_entity.type
_entity.pdbx_description
1 polymer ?
#
loop_
_entity_poly.entity_id
_entity_poly.type
_entity_poly.pdbx_seq_one_letter_code
_entity_poly.pdbx_strand_id
1 'polypeptide(L)'
;MQLERTGGAGDRGIDLRGWWQPPPISATGSSDKRIRIVAQCKCQDEGGKKMGPVLIREMEGVVFRASSASPGAPLQGESTQDDDDDDGPLAGIILSSSGFSKQALLQVRSSSVPLAAIHVLALPQGSSANAEEGNAAALVERCISIVWNDRFGSASHGLLDGGMEVRWVRSLSPRKPVDESLGRPVIYRAGKPLRK
;
A
#
# COMPACT_ATOMS: atom_id res chain seq x y z
N MET A 1 11.69 -2.12 0.88
CA MET A 1 10.42 -2.87 0.88
C MET A 1 10.71 -4.25 0.35
N GLN A 2 10.16 -5.29 0.96
CA GLN A 2 10.38 -6.69 0.61
C GLN A 2 8.99 -7.34 0.57
N LEU A 3 8.50 -7.67 -0.63
CA LEU A 3 7.20 -8.31 -0.83
C LEU A 3 7.38 -9.61 -1.56
N GLU A 4 6.68 -10.64 -1.11
CA GLU A 4 6.56 -11.93 -1.77
C GLU A 4 5.14 -12.11 -2.31
N ARG A 5 5.03 -12.76 -3.47
CA ARG A 5 3.75 -13.11 -4.07
C ARG A 5 3.25 -14.40 -3.44
N THR A 6 2.03 -14.37 -2.91
CA THR A 6 1.41 -15.54 -2.26
C THR A 6 0.05 -15.91 -2.81
N GLY A 7 -0.39 -15.22 -3.87
CA GLY A 7 -1.65 -15.50 -4.55
C GLY A 7 -1.71 -16.95 -5.07
N GLY A 8 -2.80 -17.65 -4.73
CA GLY A 8 -2.98 -19.08 -4.99
C GLY A 8 -4.22 -19.64 -4.30
N ALA A 9 -4.54 -20.91 -4.56
CA ALA A 9 -5.68 -21.56 -3.90
C ALA A 9 -5.47 -21.56 -2.38
N GLY A 10 -6.39 -20.95 -1.63
CA GLY A 10 -6.32 -20.85 -0.17
C GLY A 10 -5.58 -19.62 0.37
N ASP A 11 -5.23 -18.64 -0.48
CA ASP A 11 -4.56 -17.38 -0.10
C ASP A 11 -5.40 -16.43 0.78
N ARG A 12 -6.66 -16.79 1.06
CA ARG A 12 -7.63 -16.02 1.86
C ARG A 12 -7.77 -14.56 1.39
N GLY A 13 -7.51 -14.31 0.10
CA GLY A 13 -7.58 -12.98 -0.51
C GLY A 13 -6.30 -12.14 -0.38
N ILE A 14 -5.16 -12.72 -0.02
CA ILE A 14 -3.86 -12.03 0.05
C ILE A 14 -2.98 -12.43 -1.14
N ASP A 15 -2.79 -11.50 -2.08
CA ASP A 15 -1.96 -11.72 -3.27
C ASP A 15 -0.48 -11.47 -2.98
N LEU A 16 -0.17 -10.50 -2.11
CA LEU A 16 1.20 -10.13 -1.72
C LEU A 16 1.29 -10.01 -0.20
N ARG A 17 2.41 -10.43 0.38
CA ARG A 17 2.74 -10.16 1.78
C ARG A 17 4.20 -9.76 1.93
N GLY A 18 4.54 -9.15 3.05
CA GLY A 18 5.93 -8.89 3.41
C GLY A 18 6.05 -7.64 4.25
N TRP A 19 7.10 -6.87 4.02
CA TRP A 19 7.53 -5.84 4.93
C TRP A 19 7.94 -4.55 4.23
N TRP A 20 7.56 -3.43 4.83
CA TRP A 20 7.98 -2.11 4.41
C TRP A 20 8.59 -1.35 5.59
N GLN A 21 9.83 -0.91 5.41
CA GLN A 21 10.45 0.07 6.28
C GLN A 21 10.29 1.43 5.62
N PRO A 22 9.45 2.33 6.17
CA PRO A 22 9.41 3.71 5.71
C PRO A 22 10.80 4.34 5.87
N PRO A 23 11.16 5.34 5.06
CA PRO A 23 12.35 6.15 5.33
C PRO A 23 12.37 6.69 6.78
N PRO A 24 13.47 7.20 7.35
CA PRO A 24 13.41 7.89 8.64
C PRO A 24 12.89 9.33 8.50
N ILE A 25 12.28 9.90 9.55
CA ILE A 25 11.86 11.34 9.59
C ILE A 25 13.08 12.25 9.79
N SER A 26 14.03 11.82 10.63
CA SER A 26 15.29 12.51 10.94
C SER A 26 16.38 11.47 11.16
N ALA A 27 17.65 11.79 10.85
CA ALA A 27 18.80 10.90 11.07
C ALA A 27 19.05 10.54 12.56
N THR A 28 18.33 11.20 13.48
CA THR A 28 18.55 11.14 14.93
C THR A 28 17.32 10.65 15.73
N GLY A 29 16.22 10.26 15.07
CA GLY A 29 14.96 9.87 15.74
C GLY A 29 14.52 8.45 15.43
N SER A 30 14.31 7.64 16.48
CA SER A 30 14.06 6.20 16.46
C SER A 30 12.64 5.82 16.02
N SER A 31 12.39 5.71 14.72
CA SER A 31 11.41 4.71 14.27
C SER A 31 11.92 3.99 13.03
N ASP A 32 12.86 3.08 13.28
CA ASP A 32 13.26 2.01 12.36
C ASP A 32 12.15 0.93 12.24
N LYS A 33 10.89 1.35 12.40
CA LYS A 33 9.75 0.47 12.53
C LYS A 33 9.40 -0.09 11.16
N ARG A 34 9.73 -1.36 10.97
CA ARG A 34 9.25 -2.18 9.86
C ARG A 34 7.74 -2.38 10.03
N ILE A 35 6.99 -2.22 8.96
CA ILE A 35 5.54 -2.38 8.88
C ILE A 35 5.25 -3.63 8.05
N ARG A 36 4.47 -4.56 8.60
CA ARG A 36 3.95 -5.69 7.84
C ARG A 36 2.93 -5.20 6.83
N ILE A 37 3.05 -5.65 5.60
CA ILE A 37 2.16 -5.33 4.50
C ILE A 37 1.48 -6.62 4.05
N VAL A 38 0.15 -6.59 4.00
CA VAL A 38 -0.65 -7.55 3.23
C VAL A 38 -1.35 -6.78 2.13
N ALA A 39 -1.37 -7.33 0.92
CA ALA A 39 -2.02 -6.68 -0.20
C ALA A 39 -2.85 -7.62 -1.04
N GLN A 40 -3.91 -7.06 -1.59
CA GLN A 40 -4.79 -7.73 -2.55
C GLN A 40 -4.78 -6.94 -3.86
N CYS A 41 -4.64 -7.65 -4.96
CA CYS A 41 -4.55 -7.14 -6.30
C CYS A 41 -5.79 -7.56 -7.09
N LYS A 42 -6.52 -6.60 -7.64
CA LYS A 42 -7.65 -6.86 -8.52
C LYS A 42 -7.43 -6.23 -9.89
N CYS A 43 -7.26 -7.10 -10.89
CA CYS A 43 -7.19 -6.70 -12.28
C CYS A 43 -8.57 -6.91 -12.93
N GLN A 44 -9.16 -5.83 -13.40
CA GLN A 44 -10.31 -5.83 -14.31
C GLN A 44 -9.92 -5.07 -15.58
N ASP A 45 -10.77 -5.14 -16.60
CA ASP A 45 -10.61 -4.35 -17.82
C ASP A 45 -10.46 -2.86 -17.48
N GLU A 46 -9.58 -2.17 -18.20
CA GLU A 46 -9.39 -0.73 -18.03
C GLU A 46 -10.69 0.01 -18.35
N GLY A 47 -11.10 0.94 -17.45
CA GLY A 47 -12.42 1.57 -17.54
C GLY A 47 -13.59 0.67 -17.16
N GLY A 48 -13.32 -0.56 -16.70
CA GLY A 48 -14.31 -1.49 -16.16
C GLY A 48 -14.97 -1.00 -14.87
N LYS A 49 -15.86 -1.85 -14.32
CA LYS A 49 -16.66 -1.50 -13.14
C LYS A 49 -15.77 -1.24 -11.92
N LYS A 50 -15.75 0.01 -11.44
CA LYS A 50 -15.03 0.40 -10.22
C LYS A 50 -15.31 -0.54 -9.04
N MET A 51 -14.28 -0.80 -8.23
CA MET A 51 -14.39 -1.70 -7.09
C MET A 51 -15.32 -1.15 -6.00
N GLY A 52 -16.19 -2.04 -5.50
CA GLY A 52 -17.15 -1.75 -4.44
C GLY A 52 -16.55 -1.86 -3.03
N PRO A 53 -17.29 -1.44 -1.99
CA PRO A 53 -16.83 -1.46 -0.60
C PRO A 53 -16.68 -2.88 -0.01
N VAL A 54 -17.25 -3.91 -0.64
CA VAL A 54 -17.13 -5.31 -0.19
C VAL A 54 -15.67 -5.73 -0.09
N LEU A 55 -14.86 -5.44 -1.11
CA LEU A 55 -13.44 -5.76 -1.14
C LEU A 55 -12.68 -5.10 0.02
N ILE A 56 -13.06 -3.86 0.35
CA ILE A 56 -12.45 -3.14 1.46
C ILE A 56 -12.77 -3.83 2.79
N ARG A 57 -14.02 -4.26 3.00
CA ARG A 57 -14.44 -4.99 4.21
C ARG A 57 -13.77 -6.35 4.36
N GLU A 58 -13.56 -7.04 3.24
CA GLU A 58 -12.81 -8.30 3.23
C GLU A 58 -11.38 -8.07 3.72
N MET A 59 -10.69 -7.07 3.18
CA MET A 59 -9.34 -6.68 3.60
C MET A 59 -9.31 -6.17 5.05
N GLU A 60 -10.31 -5.41 5.49
CA GLU A 60 -10.45 -5.00 6.90
C GLU A 60 -10.44 -6.22 7.83
N GLY A 61 -11.21 -7.25 7.48
CA GLY A 61 -11.25 -8.50 8.24
C GLY A 61 -9.92 -9.25 8.23
N VAL A 62 -9.18 -9.21 7.11
CA VAL A 62 -7.83 -9.79 7.01
C VAL A 62 -6.88 -9.08 7.97
N VAL A 63 -6.79 -7.76 7.90
CA VAL A 63 -5.89 -6.96 8.76
C VAL A 63 -6.27 -7.12 10.23
N PHE A 64 -7.56 -7.04 10.56
CA PHE A 64 -8.03 -7.17 11.95
C PHE A 64 -7.70 -8.53 12.58
N ARG A 65 -7.82 -9.62 11.83
CA ARG A 65 -7.47 -10.97 12.33
C ARG A 65 -5.96 -11.14 12.48
N ALA A 66 -5.19 -10.69 11.49
CA ALA A 66 -3.73 -10.81 11.51
C ALA A 66 -3.07 -9.88 12.54
N SER A 67 -3.72 -8.76 12.91
CA SER A 67 -3.28 -7.91 14.02
C SER A 67 -3.64 -8.45 15.40
N SER A 68 -4.59 -9.38 15.48
CA SER A 68 -5.08 -9.96 16.76
C SER A 68 -4.50 -11.35 17.05
N ALA A 69 -3.71 -11.91 16.13
CA ALA A 69 -3.02 -13.18 16.36
C ALA A 69 -1.90 -12.95 17.40
N SER A 70 -2.18 -13.22 18.67
CA SER A 70 -1.15 -13.33 19.70
C SER A 70 -0.48 -14.71 19.63
N PRO A 71 0.82 -14.82 19.98
CA PRO A 71 1.56 -16.07 19.99
C PRO A 71 1.05 -16.94 21.14
N GLY A 72 0.22 -17.94 20.85
CA GLY A 72 -0.47 -18.68 21.90
C GLY A 72 -1.20 -19.93 21.44
N ALA A 73 -0.54 -20.77 20.64
CA ALA A 73 -0.94 -22.18 20.49
C ALA A 73 0.31 -23.06 20.67
N PRO A 74 0.44 -23.83 21.77
CA PRO A 74 1.57 -24.72 21.95
C PRO A 74 1.32 -26.00 21.14
N LEU A 75 1.98 -26.14 20.00
CA LEU A 75 2.19 -27.45 19.38
C LEU A 75 3.68 -27.59 19.05
N GLN A 76 4.30 -28.43 19.89
CA GLN A 76 5.60 -29.09 19.77
C GLN A 76 6.30 -29.00 18.41
N GLY A 77 7.56 -28.58 18.43
CA GLY A 77 8.55 -29.02 17.43
C GLY A 77 9.44 -27.91 16.89
N GLU A 78 10.67 -27.90 17.41
CA GLU A 78 11.89 -27.38 16.77
C GLU A 78 12.02 -25.86 16.58
N SER A 79 12.93 -25.32 17.40
CA SER A 79 13.53 -24.00 17.30
C SER A 79 14.23 -23.77 15.97
N THR A 80 13.68 -22.87 15.14
CA THR A 80 14.44 -22.10 14.16
C THR A 80 14.42 -20.63 14.59
N GLN A 81 15.61 -20.06 14.74
CA GLN A 81 15.84 -18.66 15.14
C GLN A 81 15.32 -17.68 14.07
N ASP A 82 14.01 -17.41 14.01
CA ASP A 82 13.43 -16.35 13.16
C ASP A 82 12.13 -15.74 13.75
N ASP A 83 11.81 -16.01 15.02
CA ASP A 83 10.49 -15.71 15.64
C ASP A 83 10.22 -14.22 16.01
N ASP A 84 11.12 -13.28 15.71
CA ASP A 84 10.86 -11.83 15.88
C ASP A 84 10.13 -11.20 14.67
N ASP A 85 9.93 -11.96 13.58
CA ASP A 85 9.46 -11.47 12.28
C ASP A 85 7.92 -11.50 12.11
N ASP A 86 7.13 -11.47 13.19
CA ASP A 86 5.66 -11.36 13.10
C ASP A 86 5.02 -10.34 14.07
N ASP A 87 5.78 -9.68 14.95
CA ASP A 87 5.25 -8.75 15.97
C ASP A 87 5.16 -7.27 15.48
N GLY A 88 5.33 -7.05 14.17
CA GLY A 88 5.29 -5.71 13.59
C GLY A 88 3.86 -5.16 13.39
N PRO A 89 3.68 -3.83 13.37
CA PRO A 89 2.41 -3.22 12.99
C PRO A 89 2.02 -3.64 11.57
N LEU A 90 0.73 -3.93 11.35
CA LEU A 90 0.21 -4.43 10.09
C LEU A 90 -0.62 -3.39 9.34
N ALA A 91 -0.43 -3.31 8.02
CA ALA A 91 -1.21 -2.50 7.11
C ALA A 91 -1.75 -3.32 5.93
N GLY A 92 -2.99 -3.04 5.53
CA GLY A 92 -3.60 -3.61 4.35
C GLY A 92 -3.55 -2.67 3.15
N ILE A 93 -3.21 -3.19 1.98
CA ILE A 93 -3.19 -2.43 0.72
C ILE A 93 -4.09 -3.12 -0.31
N ILE A 94 -4.95 -2.36 -0.97
CA ILE A 94 -5.76 -2.85 -2.08
C ILE A 94 -5.30 -2.15 -3.36
N LEU A 95 -4.91 -2.93 -4.36
CA LEU A 95 -4.55 -2.44 -5.69
C LEU A 95 -5.65 -2.79 -6.70
N SER A 96 -6.05 -1.82 -7.52
CA SER A 96 -7.07 -2.00 -8.55
C SER A 96 -6.69 -1.31 -9.86
N SER A 97 -6.94 -1.97 -11.00
CA SER A 97 -6.81 -1.37 -12.34
C SER A 97 -7.99 -0.51 -12.77
N SER A 98 -9.21 -0.85 -12.33
CA SER A 98 -10.44 -0.10 -12.62
C SER A 98 -10.71 1.04 -11.62
N GLY A 99 -9.89 1.15 -10.57
CA GLY A 99 -10.06 2.10 -9.49
C GLY A 99 -11.18 1.71 -8.51
N PHE A 100 -11.67 2.69 -7.75
CA PHE A 100 -12.57 2.48 -6.62
C PHE A 100 -13.83 3.35 -6.71
N SER A 101 -14.97 2.78 -6.33
CA SER A 101 -16.21 3.53 -6.18
C SER A 101 -16.12 4.52 -5.02
N LYS A 102 -16.97 5.55 -5.02
CA LYS A 102 -17.06 6.51 -3.91
C LYS A 102 -17.29 5.81 -2.57
N GLN A 103 -18.17 4.81 -2.53
CA GLN A 103 -18.47 4.04 -1.33
C GLN A 103 -17.27 3.23 -0.83
N ALA A 104 -16.46 2.67 -1.74
CA ALA A 104 -15.22 1.99 -1.37
C ALA A 104 -14.20 2.96 -0.75
N LEU A 105 -14.00 4.14 -1.35
CA LEU A 105 -13.08 5.15 -0.81
C LEU A 105 -13.54 5.70 0.55
N LEU A 106 -14.85 5.89 0.74
CA LEU A 106 -15.42 6.26 2.04
C LEU A 106 -15.17 5.16 3.08
N GLN A 107 -15.37 3.88 2.72
CA GLN A 107 -15.09 2.75 3.61
C GLN A 107 -13.62 2.73 4.03
N VAL A 108 -12.68 2.92 3.09
CA VAL A 108 -11.24 3.01 3.39
C VAL A 108 -11.01 4.10 4.43
N ARG A 109 -11.48 5.33 4.16
CA ARG A 109 -11.29 6.49 5.04
C ARG A 109 -11.89 6.30 6.44
N SER A 110 -13.03 5.61 6.56
CA SER A 110 -13.71 5.35 7.83
C SER A 110 -13.19 4.12 8.59
N SER A 111 -12.31 3.33 7.97
CA SER A 111 -11.85 2.07 8.55
C SER A 111 -11.11 2.28 9.87
N SER A 112 -11.29 1.34 10.80
CA SER A 112 -10.60 1.32 12.10
C SER A 112 -9.23 0.65 12.06
N VAL A 113 -8.88 0.00 10.95
CA VAL A 113 -7.57 -0.63 10.72
C VAL A 113 -6.74 0.16 9.69
N PRO A 114 -5.40 0.07 9.70
CA PRO A 114 -4.56 0.81 8.74
C PRO A 114 -4.74 0.29 7.31
N LEU A 115 -5.38 1.09 6.45
CA LEU A 115 -5.65 0.72 5.05
C LEU A 115 -5.25 1.78 4.04
N ALA A 116 -4.79 1.30 2.88
CA ALA A 116 -4.59 2.10 1.68
C ALA A 116 -5.23 1.44 0.45
N ALA A 117 -5.82 2.26 -0.42
CA ALA A 117 -6.34 1.89 -1.72
C ALA A 117 -5.54 2.61 -2.81
N ILE A 118 -5.03 1.84 -3.77
CA ILE A 118 -4.16 2.33 -4.83
C ILE A 118 -4.76 1.97 -6.18
N HIS A 119 -5.04 3.00 -6.99
CA HIS A 119 -5.45 2.82 -8.37
C HIS A 119 -4.22 2.86 -9.26
N VAL A 120 -3.90 1.73 -9.90
CA VAL A 120 -2.75 1.59 -10.80
C VAL A 120 -3.24 1.01 -12.13
N LEU A 121 -2.92 1.64 -13.26
CA LEU A 121 -3.31 1.12 -14.58
C LEU A 121 -2.61 -0.22 -14.88
N ALA A 122 -3.31 -1.13 -15.54
CA ALA A 122 -2.74 -2.43 -15.89
C ALA A 122 -1.72 -2.28 -17.03
N LEU A 123 -0.85 -3.27 -17.22
CA LEU A 123 -0.06 -3.33 -18.45
C LEU A 123 -0.92 -3.97 -19.55
N PRO A 124 -0.95 -3.41 -20.77
CA PRO A 124 -1.54 -4.09 -21.92
C PRO A 124 -0.88 -5.45 -22.11
N GLN A 125 -1.67 -6.51 -22.26
CA GLN A 125 -1.15 -7.85 -22.53
C GLN A 125 -0.50 -7.85 -23.93
N GLY A 126 0.83 -7.77 -23.96
CA GLY A 126 1.62 -7.63 -25.18
C GLY A 126 2.92 -6.84 -24.99
N SER A 127 2.98 -5.99 -23.95
CA SER A 127 4.25 -5.43 -23.48
C SER A 127 5.03 -6.55 -22.79
N SER A 128 6.21 -6.88 -23.31
CA SER A 128 7.06 -7.97 -22.79
C SER A 128 7.29 -7.77 -21.29
N ALA A 129 6.69 -8.61 -20.44
CA ALA A 129 6.83 -8.55 -18.98
C ALA A 129 8.31 -8.55 -18.52
N ASN A 130 9.19 -9.14 -19.33
CA ASN A 130 10.63 -9.23 -19.08
C ASN A 130 11.41 -7.92 -19.33
N ALA A 131 10.83 -6.90 -19.97
CA ALA A 131 11.51 -5.63 -20.24
C ALA A 131 11.31 -4.59 -19.11
N GLU A 132 10.30 -4.77 -18.27
CA GLU A 132 9.87 -3.80 -17.25
C GLU A 132 10.23 -4.20 -15.82
N GLU A 133 10.78 -5.40 -15.61
CA GLU A 133 11.15 -5.94 -14.28
C GLU A 133 12.17 -5.08 -13.52
N GLY A 134 12.78 -4.08 -14.18
CA GLY A 134 13.73 -3.14 -13.57
C GLY A 134 13.29 -1.67 -13.52
N ASN A 135 12.23 -1.25 -14.20
CA ASN A 135 11.89 0.17 -14.28
C ASN A 135 10.85 0.59 -13.24
N ALA A 136 11.30 0.71 -11.99
CA ALA A 136 10.46 1.14 -10.89
C ALA A 136 9.92 2.58 -11.04
N ALA A 137 10.37 3.34 -12.06
CA ALA A 137 9.77 4.62 -12.45
C ALA A 137 8.48 4.39 -13.26
N ALA A 138 8.49 3.50 -14.25
CA ALA A 138 7.33 3.19 -15.09
C ALA A 138 6.10 2.69 -14.29
N LEU A 139 6.33 1.97 -13.19
CA LEU A 139 5.24 1.54 -12.30
C LEU A 139 4.62 2.72 -11.51
N VAL A 140 5.43 3.70 -11.12
CA VAL A 140 4.96 4.94 -10.48
C VAL A 140 4.16 5.79 -11.47
N GLU A 141 4.56 5.80 -12.74
CA GLU A 141 3.83 6.51 -13.78
C GLU A 141 2.40 6.02 -13.98
N ARG A 142 2.15 4.73 -13.72
CA ARG A 142 0.82 4.11 -13.81
C ARG A 142 -0.04 4.32 -12.57
N CYS A 143 0.51 4.85 -11.49
CA CYS A 143 -0.25 5.13 -10.27
C CYS A 143 -1.10 6.39 -10.45
N ILE A 144 -2.43 6.22 -10.47
CA ILE A 144 -3.40 7.29 -10.70
C ILE A 144 -3.85 7.93 -9.39
N SER A 145 -4.03 7.13 -8.34
CA SER A 145 -4.43 7.64 -7.03
C SER A 145 -4.00 6.73 -5.90
N ILE A 146 -3.71 7.35 -4.75
CA ILE A 146 -3.45 6.67 -3.47
C ILE A 146 -4.36 7.30 -2.43
N VAL A 147 -5.19 6.50 -1.77
CA VAL A 147 -6.06 6.96 -0.67
C VAL A 147 -5.80 6.08 0.53
N TRP A 148 -5.39 6.68 1.65
CA TRP A 148 -5.24 5.98 2.91
C TRP A 148 -6.03 6.65 4.03
N ASN A 149 -6.28 5.91 5.10
CA ASN A 149 -7.01 6.40 6.27
C ASN A 149 -6.08 6.92 7.36
N ASP A 150 -6.70 7.45 8.42
CA ASP A 150 -5.97 8.12 9.50
C ASP A 150 -5.17 7.11 10.33
N ARG A 151 -5.62 5.84 10.42
CA ARG A 151 -4.87 4.74 11.04
C ARG A 151 -3.61 4.36 10.27
N PHE A 152 -3.54 4.71 8.99
CA PHE A 152 -2.33 4.55 8.19
C PHE A 152 -1.40 5.76 8.38
N GLY A 153 -1.90 6.98 8.15
CA GLY A 153 -1.04 8.16 7.96
C GLY A 153 -1.08 9.26 9.02
N SER A 154 -1.96 9.21 10.02
CA SER A 154 -2.12 10.32 11.00
C SER A 154 -0.95 10.45 11.97
N ALA A 155 -0.74 11.67 12.49
CA ALA A 155 0.30 11.99 13.49
C ALA A 155 0.06 11.37 14.86
N SER A 156 -1.20 11.24 15.28
CA SER A 156 -1.53 10.81 16.64
C SER A 156 -1.59 9.29 16.79
N HIS A 157 -2.10 8.59 15.77
CA HIS A 157 -2.43 7.17 15.86
C HIS A 157 -2.20 6.42 14.53
N GLY A 158 -1.48 7.02 13.59
CA GLY A 158 -1.17 6.42 12.30
C GLY A 158 0.16 5.65 12.34
N LEU A 159 0.29 4.65 11.47
CA LEU A 159 1.54 3.88 11.31
C LEU A 159 2.73 4.72 10.81
N LEU A 160 2.46 5.84 10.13
CA LEU A 160 3.49 6.71 9.56
C LEU A 160 3.81 7.95 10.39
N ASP A 161 3.38 7.99 11.66
CA ASP A 161 3.66 9.07 12.62
C ASP A 161 3.30 10.47 12.09
N GLY A 162 2.35 10.59 11.15
CA GLY A 162 1.96 11.87 10.55
C GLY A 162 3.01 12.55 9.67
N GLY A 163 4.16 11.91 9.49
CA GLY A 163 5.28 12.46 8.76
C GLY A 163 5.16 12.31 7.25
N MET A 164 4.18 11.55 6.76
CA MET A 164 4.00 11.22 5.35
C MET A 164 2.60 11.58 4.83
N GLU A 165 2.55 12.10 3.61
CA GLU A 165 1.32 12.59 2.98
C GLU A 165 1.32 12.30 1.47
N VAL A 166 0.16 11.97 0.91
CA VAL A 166 -0.01 11.91 -0.56
C VAL A 166 -0.45 13.28 -1.04
N ARG A 167 0.30 13.87 -1.98
CA ARG A 167 -0.05 15.14 -2.63
C ARG A 167 -0.11 14.97 -4.14
N TRP A 168 -1.05 15.65 -4.78
CA TRP A 168 -1.13 15.71 -6.24
C TRP A 168 -0.38 16.94 -6.72
N VAL A 169 0.65 16.71 -7.53
CA VAL A 169 1.42 17.82 -8.10
C VAL A 169 0.58 18.48 -9.19
N ARG A 170 0.32 19.77 -9.04
CA ARG A 170 -0.38 20.60 -10.03
C ARG A 170 0.52 21.76 -10.41
N SER A 171 0.65 22.04 -11.71
CA SER A 171 1.29 23.26 -12.18
C SER A 171 0.24 24.35 -12.22
N LEU A 172 0.47 25.42 -11.48
CA LEU A 172 -0.30 26.66 -11.59
C LEU A 172 0.30 27.61 -12.64
N SER A 173 1.44 27.25 -13.24
CA SER A 173 2.15 28.07 -14.22
C SER A 173 1.94 27.55 -15.64
N PRO A 174 1.29 28.31 -16.53
CA PRO A 174 1.03 27.89 -17.92
C PRO A 174 2.30 27.84 -18.81
N ARG A 175 3.49 28.19 -18.28
CA ARG A 175 4.73 28.39 -19.05
C ARG A 175 5.90 27.46 -18.69
N LYS A 176 5.79 26.61 -17.67
CA LYS A 176 6.85 25.62 -17.39
C LYS A 176 6.62 24.37 -18.26
N PRO A 177 7.69 23.76 -18.78
CA PRO A 177 7.56 22.44 -19.41
C PRO A 177 6.89 21.48 -18.44
N VAL A 178 6.07 20.60 -18.99
CA VAL A 178 5.29 19.61 -18.24
C VAL A 178 6.26 18.75 -17.43
N ASP A 179 6.29 18.95 -16.11
CA ASP A 179 6.96 18.04 -15.19
C ASP A 179 6.24 16.68 -15.28
N GLU A 180 6.99 15.59 -15.42
CA GLU A 180 6.47 14.21 -15.55
C GLU A 180 5.55 13.78 -14.39
N SER A 181 5.62 14.50 -13.27
CA SER A 181 4.80 14.30 -12.07
C SER A 181 3.43 15.01 -12.09
N LEU A 182 3.13 15.80 -13.12
CA LEU A 182 1.88 16.58 -13.19
C LEU A 182 0.63 15.70 -13.19
N GLY A 183 -0.29 15.99 -12.26
CA GLY A 183 -1.55 15.26 -12.10
C GLY A 183 -1.42 13.92 -11.37
N ARG A 184 -0.22 13.55 -10.90
CA ARG A 184 0.05 12.27 -10.25
C ARG A 184 0.21 12.39 -8.73
N PRO A 185 -0.12 11.31 -7.98
CA PRO A 185 0.15 11.26 -6.55
C PRO A 185 1.66 11.12 -6.30
N VAL A 186 2.21 12.03 -5.50
CA VAL A 186 3.58 11.98 -4.99
C VAL A 186 3.50 11.87 -3.47
N ILE A 187 4.29 10.96 -2.91
CA ILE A 187 4.39 10.83 -1.46
C ILE A 187 5.42 11.83 -0.97
N TYR A 188 5.02 12.69 -0.05
CA TYR A 188 5.89 13.62 0.65
C TYR A 188 6.18 13.08 2.05
N ARG A 189 7.37 13.41 2.54
CA ARG A 189 7.78 13.21 3.92
C ARG A 189 8.37 14.49 4.47
N ALA A 190 7.86 14.96 5.60
CA ALA A 190 8.30 16.22 6.23
C ALA A 190 8.36 17.40 5.22
N GLY A 191 7.35 17.49 4.34
CA GLY A 191 7.26 18.53 3.32
C GLY A 191 8.19 18.36 2.11
N LYS A 192 9.00 17.30 2.03
CA LYS A 192 9.86 16.99 0.87
C LYS A 192 9.31 15.79 0.10
N PRO A 193 9.29 15.81 -1.24
CA PRO A 193 8.88 14.63 -2.01
C PRO A 193 9.86 13.49 -1.74
N LEU A 194 9.35 12.28 -1.53
CA LEU A 194 10.14 11.05 -1.56
C LEU A 194 10.58 10.82 -3.01
N ARG A 195 11.71 11.40 -3.39
CA ARG A 195 12.40 11.06 -4.63
C ARG A 195 13.21 9.78 -4.38
N LYS A 196 13.18 8.87 -5.35
CA LYS A 196 14.12 7.74 -5.38
C LYS A 196 15.50 8.24 -5.74
#